data_AF-A0A1B6GZY0-F1
#
_entry.id   AF-A0A1B6GZY0-F1
#
_cell.length_a   1.000
_cell.length_b   1.000
_cell.length_c   1.000
_cell.angle_alpha   90.00
_cell.angle_beta   90.00
_cell.angle_gamma   90.00
#
_symmetry.space_group_name_H-M   'P 1'
#
loop_
_entity.id
_entity.type
_entity.pdbx_description
1 polymer ?
#
loop_
_entity_poly.entity_id
_entity_poly.type
_entity_poly.pdbx_seq_one_letter_code
_entity_poly.pdbx_strand_id
1 'polypeptide(L)'
;MCSSGLRTKYCLRYVYGLRRDEHITPYYLEANILKLIDQREIKILSLAFSVIKTGLPKYFEPDFKFVSQGSSRISRTSSITLRMPHHVSTVYDKAFVVAACRL
;
A
#
# COMPACT_ATOMS: atom_id res chain seq x y z
N MET A 1 14.25 9.38 -5.37
CA MET A 1 13.38 9.01 -4.22
C MET A 1 14.02 7.83 -3.48
N CYS A 2 15.07 8.06 -2.68
CA CYS A 2 15.75 7.02 -1.89
C CYS A 2 16.24 7.65 -0.58
N SER A 3 15.34 7.91 0.38
CA SER A 3 15.72 8.50 1.67
C SER A 3 15.03 7.87 2.87
N SER A 4 14.03 7.01 2.66
CA SER A 4 13.24 6.40 3.74
C SER A 4 13.95 5.25 4.46
N GLY A 5 14.81 4.49 3.77
CA GLY A 5 15.55 3.36 4.38
C GLY A 5 16.67 3.79 5.34
N LEU A 6 17.17 5.03 5.22
CA LEU A 6 18.14 5.59 6.16
C LEU A 6 17.49 5.90 7.51
N ARG A 7 16.25 6.39 7.50
CA ARG A 7 15.56 6.82 8.72
C ARG A 7 15.34 5.66 9.70
N THR A 8 14.85 4.52 9.22
CA THR A 8 14.65 3.32 10.06
C THR A 8 15.96 2.79 10.63
N LYS A 9 17.06 2.84 9.86
CA LYS A 9 18.40 2.45 10.34
C LYS A 9 18.87 3.30 11.51
N TYR A 10 18.71 4.63 11.45
CA TYR A 10 19.08 5.51 12.55
C TYR A 10 18.17 5.35 13.78
N CYS A 11 16.86 5.15 13.57
CA CYS A 11 15.94 4.86 14.67
C CYS A 11 16.31 3.57 15.40
N LEU A 12 16.61 2.49 14.66
CA LEU A 12 17.09 1.23 15.25
C LEU A 12 18.39 1.43 16.03
N ARG A 13 19.35 2.17 15.48
CA ARG A 13 20.60 2.48 16.22
C ARG A 13 20.36 3.25 17.50
N TYR A 14 19.41 4.18 17.51
CA TYR A 14 19.06 4.93 18.70
C TYR A 14 18.42 4.05 19.78
N VAL A 15 17.45 3.20 19.40
CA VAL A 15 16.73 2.33 20.35
C VAL A 15 17.63 1.25 20.94
N TYR A 16 18.51 0.65 20.13
CA TYR A 16 19.40 -0.43 20.54
C TYR A 16 20.78 0.07 21.02
N GLY A 17 21.03 1.38 21.05
CA GLY A 17 22.30 1.95 21.52
C GLY A 17 23.53 1.56 20.69
N LEU A 18 23.35 1.32 19.38
CA LEU A 18 24.39 0.76 18.51
C LEU A 18 25.47 1.77 18.16
N ARG A 19 26.73 1.31 18.14
CA ARG A 19 27.87 2.09 17.65
C ARG A 19 27.83 2.22 16.12
N ARG A 20 28.56 3.21 15.58
CA ARG A 20 28.53 3.50 14.13
C ARG A 20 29.07 2.36 13.27
N ASP A 21 29.92 1.52 13.83
CA ASP A 21 30.61 0.44 13.13
C ASP A 21 29.90 -0.91 13.26
N GLU A 22 28.85 -0.99 14.09
CA GLU A 22 28.10 -2.22 14.30
C GLU A 22 27.07 -2.48 13.19
N HIS A 23 26.96 -3.76 12.82
CA HIS A 23 26.01 -4.23 11.83
C HIS A 23 24.56 -4.13 12.35
N ILE A 24 23.71 -3.43 11.60
CA ILE A 24 22.28 -3.26 11.92
C ILE A 24 21.45 -4.52 11.67
N THR A 25 21.89 -5.40 10.77
CA THR A 25 21.14 -6.57 10.29
C THR A 25 20.57 -7.48 11.40
N PRO A 26 21.32 -7.88 12.44
CA PRO A 26 20.78 -8.73 13.51
C PRO A 26 19.64 -8.05 14.27
N TYR A 27 19.79 -6.78 14.62
CA TYR A 27 18.76 -6.00 15.33
C TYR A 27 17.51 -5.75 14.48
N TYR A 28 17.66 -5.70 13.15
CA TYR A 28 16.51 -5.59 12.24
C TYR A 28 15.65 -6.86 12.27
N LEU A 29 16.27 -8.03 12.40
CA LEU A 29 15.59 -9.32 12.50
C LEU A 29 14.91 -9.47 13.87
N GLU A 30 15.61 -9.10 14.95
CA GLU A 30 15.06 -9.14 16.32
C GLU A 30 13.88 -8.19 16.50
N ALA A 31 13.95 -6.99 15.91
CA ALA A 31 12.89 -6.00 16.02
C ALA A 31 11.59 -6.39 15.29
N ASN A 32 11.59 -7.48 14.50
CA ASN A 32 10.44 -7.97 13.73
C ASN A 32 9.74 -6.86 12.94
N ILE A 33 10.52 -5.90 12.43
CA ILE A 33 9.98 -4.76 11.70
C ILE A 33 9.57 -5.22 10.31
N LEU A 34 8.28 -5.08 10.03
CA LEU A 34 7.70 -5.39 8.72
C LEU A 34 8.43 -4.61 7.61
N LYS A 35 8.64 -5.23 6.44
CA LYS A 35 9.35 -4.56 5.34
C LYS A 35 8.56 -3.34 4.90
N LEU A 36 9.25 -2.31 4.41
CA LEU A 36 8.61 -1.06 3.98
C LEU A 36 7.56 -1.26 2.89
N ILE A 37 7.74 -2.27 2.04
CA ILE A 37 6.79 -2.64 0.99
C ILE A 37 5.51 -3.16 1.66
N ASP A 38 5.63 -4.18 2.50
CA ASP A 38 4.52 -4.76 3.26
C ASP A 38 3.80 -3.71 4.13
N GLN A 39 4.54 -2.79 4.77
CA GLN A 39 3.94 -1.70 5.55
C GLN A 39 3.11 -0.76 4.67
N ARG A 40 3.57 -0.51 3.44
CA ARG A 40 2.84 0.32 2.48
C ARG A 40 1.59 -0.40 2.02
N GLU A 41 1.67 -1.70 1.74
CA GLU A 41 0.51 -2.52 1.33
C GLU A 41 -0.56 -2.54 2.42
N ILE A 42 -0.19 -2.78 3.68
CA ILE A 42 -1.14 -2.76 4.81
C ILE A 42 -1.83 -1.40 4.93
N LYS A 43 -1.08 -0.30 4.78
CA LYS A 43 -1.68 1.05 4.81
C LYS A 43 -2.63 1.27 3.65
N ILE A 44 -2.28 0.79 2.46
CA ILE A 44 -3.14 0.88 1.28
C ILE A 44 -4.43 0.10 1.49
N LEU A 45 -4.32 -1.16 1.95
CA LEU A 45 -5.46 -2.02 2.27
C LEU A 45 -6.33 -1.44 3.38
N SER A 46 -5.74 -0.88 4.42
CA SER A 46 -6.48 -0.25 5.53
C SER A 46 -7.32 0.93 5.05
N LEU A 47 -6.75 1.79 4.18
CA LEU A 47 -7.47 2.92 3.60
C LEU A 47 -8.53 2.46 2.58
N ALA A 48 -8.22 1.44 1.76
CA ALA A 48 -9.20 0.87 0.84
C ALA A 48 -10.38 0.25 1.61
N PHE A 49 -10.10 -0.46 2.70
CA PHE A 49 -11.12 -1.03 3.58
C PHE A 49 -11.96 0.04 4.25
N SER A 50 -11.36 1.15 4.70
CA SER A 50 -12.15 2.27 5.23
C SER A 50 -13.05 2.88 4.16
N VAL A 51 -12.53 3.11 2.94
CA VAL A 51 -13.34 3.63 1.83
C VAL A 51 -14.53 2.72 1.53
N ILE A 52 -14.31 1.40 1.47
CA ILE A 52 -15.37 0.43 1.21
C ILE A 52 -16.40 0.37 2.35
N LYS A 53 -15.94 0.39 3.60
CA LYS A 53 -16.80 0.17 4.77
C LYS A 53 -17.55 1.43 5.20
N THR A 54 -16.91 2.59 5.17
CA THR A 54 -17.47 3.85 5.68
C THR A 54 -17.74 4.89 4.60
N GLY A 55 -17.33 4.66 3.36
CA GLY A 55 -17.44 5.66 2.29
C GLY A 55 -16.55 6.88 2.52
N LEU A 56 -15.60 6.79 3.47
CA LEU A 56 -14.67 7.86 3.80
C LEU A 56 -13.26 7.44 3.39
N PRO A 57 -12.53 8.31 2.67
CA PRO A 57 -12.90 9.68 2.28
C PRO A 57 -13.87 9.77 1.08
N LYS A 58 -14.84 10.70 1.14
CA LYS A 58 -15.88 10.88 0.08
C LYS A 58 -15.33 11.13 -1.32
N TYR A 59 -14.13 11.72 -1.42
CA TYR A 59 -13.49 11.99 -2.71
C TYR A 59 -12.99 10.71 -3.42
N PHE A 60 -12.89 9.58 -2.72
CA PHE A 60 -12.60 8.27 -3.32
C PHE A 60 -13.85 7.44 -3.60
N GLU A 61 -15.01 7.80 -3.04
CA GLU A 61 -16.27 7.09 -3.27
C GLU A 61 -16.62 6.86 -4.76
N PRO A 62 -16.50 7.85 -5.68
CA PRO A 62 -16.87 7.62 -7.07
C PRO A 62 -15.91 6.67 -7.81
N ASP A 63 -14.69 6.52 -7.31
CA ASP A 63 -13.62 5.76 -7.97
C ASP A 63 -13.60 4.28 -7.54
N PHE A 64 -14.08 3.95 -6.34
CA PHE A 64 -14.13 2.59 -5.82
C PHE A 64 -15.49 1.94 -6.14
N LYS A 65 -15.66 1.48 -7.39
CA LYS A 65 -16.85 0.72 -7.81
C LYS A 65 -16.55 -0.77 -7.90
N PHE A 66 -17.41 -1.58 -7.31
CA PHE A 66 -17.35 -3.03 -7.45
C PHE A 66 -17.77 -3.45 -8.87
N VAL A 67 -17.06 -4.43 -9.43
CA VAL A 67 -17.37 -4.97 -10.77
C VAL A 67 -18.77 -5.59 -10.81
N SER A 68 -19.25 -6.12 -9.67
CA SER A 68 -20.57 -6.73 -9.51
C SER A 68 -21.75 -5.76 -9.66
N GLN A 69 -21.58 -4.46 -9.38
CA GLN A 69 -22.66 -3.47 -9.50
C GLN A 69 -22.89 -3.00 -10.94
N GLY A 70 -21.96 -3.23 -11.87
CA GLY A 70 -22.01 -2.64 -13.21
C GLY A 70 -22.24 -3.62 -14.36
N SER A 71 -22.14 -4.93 -14.14
CA SER A 71 -22.24 -5.92 -15.23
C SER A 71 -23.06 -7.14 -14.84
N SER A 72 -24.26 -7.26 -15.42
CA SER A 72 -25.05 -8.50 -15.45
C SER A 72 -24.42 -9.56 -16.38
N ARG A 73 -23.36 -9.22 -17.12
CA ARG A 73 -22.68 -10.12 -18.05
C ARG A 73 -21.35 -10.54 -17.44
N ILE A 74 -21.20 -11.84 -17.24
CA ILE A 74 -19.95 -12.52 -16.88
C ILE A 74 -18.99 -12.37 -18.07
N SER A 75 -18.41 -11.18 -18.21
CA SER A 75 -17.34 -10.91 -19.16
C SER A 75 -16.03 -11.21 -18.45
N ARG A 76 -15.10 -11.86 -19.16
CA ARG A 76 -13.83 -12.55 -18.80
C ARG A 76 -12.85 -11.79 -17.89
N THR A 77 -13.35 -11.11 -16.86
CA THR A 77 -12.61 -10.33 -15.87
C THR A 77 -12.32 -11.28 -14.72
N SER A 78 -11.33 -12.13 -14.92
CA SER A 78 -10.85 -13.06 -13.92
C SER A 78 -10.42 -12.31 -12.65
N SER A 79 -11.07 -12.63 -11.53
CA SER A 79 -10.65 -12.38 -10.14
C SER A 79 -10.43 -10.94 -9.65
N ILE A 80 -10.83 -9.89 -10.37
CA ILE A 80 -10.67 -8.51 -9.87
C ILE A 80 -11.99 -8.03 -9.25
N THR A 81 -12.00 -7.83 -7.93
CA THR A 81 -13.19 -7.42 -7.14
C THR A 81 -13.55 -5.94 -7.36
N LEU A 82 -12.54 -5.10 -7.60
CA LEU A 82 -12.66 -3.64 -7.75
C LEU A 82 -12.39 -3.22 -9.20
N ARG A 83 -13.20 -2.29 -9.72
CA ARG A 83 -13.05 -1.80 -11.09
C ARG A 83 -11.86 -0.84 -11.16
N MET A 84 -10.79 -1.24 -11.84
CA MET A 84 -9.66 -0.34 -12.07
C MET A 84 -10.06 0.81 -13.03
N PRO A 85 -9.80 2.08 -12.67
CA PRO A 85 -10.01 3.20 -13.57
C PRO A 85 -9.08 3.11 -14.80
N HIS A 86 -9.64 3.33 -15.99
CA HIS A 86 -8.88 3.38 -17.23
C HIS A 86 -8.03 4.65 -17.25
N HIS A 87 -6.71 4.48 -17.29
CA HIS A 87 -5.76 5.58 -17.27
C HIS A 87 -4.67 5.36 -18.31
N VAL A 88 -4.23 6.45 -18.93
CA VAL A 88 -3.18 6.44 -19.97
C VAL A 88 -1.85 6.94 -19.42
N SER A 89 -1.88 7.71 -18.31
CA SER A 89 -0.68 8.33 -17.75
C SER A 89 0.04 7.43 -16.77
N THR A 90 1.36 7.35 -16.92
CA THR A 90 2.27 6.64 -16.01
C THR A 90 2.30 7.23 -14.60
N VAL A 91 1.83 8.48 -14.45
CA VAL A 91 1.67 9.15 -13.15
C VAL A 91 0.44 8.59 -12.42
N TYR A 92 -0.67 8.39 -13.13
CA TYR A 92 -1.89 7.85 -12.55
C TYR A 92 -1.76 6.34 -12.27
N ASP A 93 -0.89 5.64 -12.99
CA ASP A 93 -0.50 4.25 -12.70
C ASP A 93 0.06 4.06 -11.28
N LYS A 94 0.69 5.11 -10.73
CA LYS A 94 1.24 5.14 -9.37
C LYS A 94 0.24 5.69 -8.34
N ALA A 95 -0.98 6.03 -8.75
CA ALA A 95 -1.99 6.57 -7.86
C ALA A 95 -2.47 5.52 -6.86
N PHE A 96 -3.00 6.01 -5.74
CA PHE A 96 -3.54 5.16 -4.66
C PHE A 96 -4.60 4.18 -5.15
N VAL A 97 -5.53 4.64 -6.00
CA VAL A 97 -6.65 3.82 -6.51
C VAL A 97 -6.14 2.63 -7.33
N VAL A 98 -5.18 2.86 -8.22
CA VAL A 98 -4.57 1.80 -9.04
C VAL A 98 -3.77 0.83 -8.17
N ALA A 99 -3.01 1.33 -7.21
CA ALA A 99 -2.28 0.49 -6.27
C ALA A 99 -3.21 -0.37 -5.41
N ALA A 100 -4.33 0.19 -4.93
CA ALA A 100 -5.33 -0.53 -4.15
C ALA A 100 -6.07 -1.60 -4.95
N CYS A 101 -6.29 -1.39 -6.26
CA CYS A 101 -6.94 -2.36 -7.14
C CYS A 101 -6.01 -3.50 -7.59
N ARG A 102 -4.69 -3.34 -7.45
CA ARG A 102 -3.67 -4.31 -7.92
C ARG A 102 -3.18 -5.28 -6.84
N LEU A 103 -3.44 -4.97 -5.56
CA LEU A 103 -3.18 -5.86 -4.42
C LEU A 103 -4.21 -6.98 -4.39
#